data_AF-M5BXJ7-F1
#
_entry.id   AF-M5BXJ7-F1
#
_cell.length_a   1.000
_cell.length_b   1.000
_cell.length_c   1.000
_cell.angle_alpha   90.00
_cell.angle_beta   90.00
_cell.angle_gamma   90.00
#
_symmetry.space_group_name_H-M   'P 1'
#
loop_
_entity.id
_entity.type
_entity.pdbx_description
1 polymer ?
#
loop_
_entity_poly.entity_id
_entity_poly.type
_entity_poly.pdbx_seq_one_letter_code
_entity_poly.pdbx_strand_id
1 'polypeptide(L)'
;MAISNDDESTNPVASSSKHDPKYGRVLGIPGPVPTSESLDKVWAFVQPALCHILGTATPSGEPARIDAEYYSHIYTTLYNLSTAAPNGRSVSGAAGHALAGLASLRLFSSPPSNNTGKQRDFGPPESDAVADQIDYGPYLRLEDTFRRHAQSVLDNAPGNDSQLIDYLLAQYERYNRSAAYISRLFSYLHRHFVKRMVAAGHGWLDTAPRETINQLVRSPPIRRPSERELEERIANEIKTRRLVELKKWGYTQGSNTARSREIEAMAEACAEAASPPDKIVPVVSLALRQWRIQVLEPLGADSRLSKTVLALVRRPVSDKIPEKMQRMLKSCGVRGVDPARKTLKRYLQSPK
;
A
#
# COMPACT_ATOMS: atom_id res chain seq x y z
N MET A 1 2.66 76.59 -1.89
CA MET A 1 1.91 75.51 -1.22
C MET A 1 2.05 74.27 -2.08
N ALA A 2 2.72 73.27 -1.53
CA ALA A 2 2.97 71.97 -2.15
C ALA A 2 1.76 71.06 -1.95
N ILE A 3 1.37 70.29 -2.98
CA ILE A 3 0.70 68.99 -2.84
C ILE A 3 1.18 68.08 -3.98
N SER A 4 1.79 66.97 -3.57
CA SER A 4 2.24 65.81 -4.36
C SER A 4 1.10 65.10 -5.07
N ASN A 5 1.42 64.25 -6.05
CA ASN A 5 1.02 62.84 -6.02
C ASN A 5 1.87 62.03 -6.99
N ASP A 6 2.57 61.06 -6.41
CA ASP A 6 3.41 60.06 -7.03
C ASP A 6 2.53 58.97 -7.66
N ASP A 7 2.76 58.65 -8.93
CA ASP A 7 2.16 57.51 -9.63
C ASP A 7 3.09 56.29 -9.47
N GLU A 8 2.77 55.48 -8.47
CA GLU A 8 3.44 54.21 -8.16
C GLU A 8 2.84 53.09 -9.05
N SER A 9 3.39 52.94 -10.26
CA SER A 9 3.04 51.85 -11.19
C SER A 9 3.66 50.52 -10.75
N THR A 10 2.96 49.78 -9.89
CA THR A 10 3.22 48.36 -9.63
C THR A 10 2.90 47.50 -10.85
N ASN A 11 3.92 46.99 -11.52
CA ASN A 11 3.78 45.96 -12.56
C ASN A 11 3.51 44.58 -11.91
N PRO A 12 2.50 43.82 -12.36
CA PRO A 12 2.33 42.44 -11.93
C PRO A 12 3.38 41.55 -12.61
N VAL A 13 4.18 40.84 -11.80
CA VAL A 13 5.07 39.77 -12.26
C VAL A 13 4.20 38.62 -12.77
N ALA A 14 3.96 38.62 -14.08
CA ALA A 14 3.39 37.47 -14.76
C ALA A 14 4.43 36.34 -14.76
N SER A 15 4.29 35.39 -13.83
CA SER A 15 4.98 34.10 -13.90
C SER A 15 4.55 33.35 -15.16
N SER A 16 5.28 33.59 -16.23
CA SER A 16 5.18 32.91 -17.52
C SER A 16 5.61 31.45 -17.34
N SER A 17 4.67 30.60 -16.94
CA SER A 17 4.83 29.14 -17.00
C SER A 17 4.83 28.73 -18.49
N LYS A 18 6.02 28.67 -19.09
CA LYS A 18 6.24 28.15 -20.43
C LYS A 18 5.77 26.69 -20.48
N HIS A 19 4.62 26.46 -21.09
CA HIS A 19 4.12 25.12 -21.38
C HIS A 19 5.02 24.43 -22.40
N ASP A 20 5.48 23.22 -22.10
CA ASP A 20 6.06 22.31 -23.09
C ASP A 20 4.94 21.38 -23.59
N PRO A 21 4.36 21.65 -24.77
CA PRO A 21 3.26 20.85 -25.32
C PRO A 21 3.69 19.42 -25.65
N LYS A 22 4.99 19.11 -25.64
CA LYS A 22 5.52 17.82 -26.07
C LYS A 22 5.53 16.75 -24.96
N TYR A 23 5.41 17.14 -23.69
CA TYR A 23 5.57 16.20 -22.56
C TYR A 23 4.52 16.29 -21.44
N GLY A 24 3.41 17.01 -21.65
CA GLY A 24 2.31 17.01 -20.66
C GLY A 24 2.69 17.58 -19.28
N ARG A 25 3.74 18.40 -19.21
CA ARG A 25 4.12 19.20 -18.02
C ARG A 25 3.23 20.47 -18.05
N VAL A 26 2.59 20.96 -17.00
CA VAL A 26 2.96 21.15 -15.60
C VAL A 26 1.64 21.35 -14.84
N LEU A 27 1.39 20.59 -13.78
CA LEU A 27 0.62 21.17 -12.67
C LEU A 27 1.57 22.12 -11.95
N GLY A 28 1.32 23.42 -12.07
CA GLY A 28 1.99 24.40 -11.23
C GLY A 28 1.60 24.16 -9.77
N ILE A 29 2.31 24.77 -8.84
CA ILE A 29 1.97 24.67 -7.41
C ILE A 29 0.52 25.20 -7.25
N PRO A 30 -0.44 24.38 -6.79
CA PRO A 30 -1.85 24.73 -6.84
C PRO A 30 -2.30 25.70 -5.73
N GLY A 31 -1.40 26.56 -5.24
CA GLY A 31 -1.69 27.51 -4.16
C GLY A 31 -0.58 27.55 -3.10
N PRO A 32 -0.84 28.15 -1.92
CA PRO A 32 0.14 28.22 -0.85
C PRO A 32 0.45 26.82 -0.31
N VAL A 33 1.73 26.58 -0.02
CA VAL A 33 2.18 25.31 0.59
C VAL A 33 1.60 25.24 2.01
N PRO A 34 0.84 24.19 2.36
CA PRO A 34 0.17 24.10 3.65
C PRO A 34 1.17 23.86 4.78
N THR A 35 0.84 24.36 5.98
CA THR A 35 1.51 23.95 7.22
C THR A 35 1.14 22.50 7.56
N SER A 36 2.02 21.78 8.25
CA SER A 36 1.83 20.36 8.64
C SER A 36 0.77 20.11 9.71
N GLU A 37 0.00 21.14 10.06
CA GLU A 37 -0.95 21.12 11.18
C GLU A 37 -2.23 20.34 10.87
N SER A 38 -2.58 20.17 9.60
CA SER A 38 -3.82 19.51 9.19
C SER A 38 -3.61 18.58 8.00
N LEU A 39 -3.88 17.29 8.22
CA LEU A 39 -3.88 16.26 7.19
C LEU A 39 -4.76 16.66 5.99
N ASP A 40 -5.92 17.26 6.24
CA ASP A 40 -6.85 17.63 5.17
C ASP A 40 -6.30 18.74 4.28
N LYS A 41 -5.63 19.75 4.86
CA LYS A 41 -4.95 20.80 4.08
C LYS A 41 -3.79 20.22 3.26
N VAL A 42 -2.98 19.36 3.88
CA VAL A 42 -1.90 18.65 3.18
C VAL A 42 -2.47 17.81 2.03
N TRP A 43 -3.55 17.08 2.28
CA TRP A 43 -4.13 16.21 1.26
C TRP A 43 -4.79 17.01 0.12
N ALA A 44 -5.47 18.11 0.41
CA ALA A 44 -6.01 19.02 -0.62
C ALA A 44 -4.89 19.55 -1.53
N PHE A 45 -3.68 19.75 -1.00
CA PHE A 45 -2.51 20.14 -1.79
C PHE A 45 -1.91 18.97 -2.59
N VAL A 46 -1.90 17.75 -2.07
CA VAL A 46 -1.27 16.57 -2.72
C VAL A 46 -2.20 15.88 -3.74
N GLN A 47 -3.49 15.88 -3.49
CA GLN A 47 -4.49 15.13 -4.27
C GLN A 47 -4.51 15.53 -5.76
N PRO A 48 -4.43 16.82 -6.17
CA PRO A 48 -4.40 17.19 -7.58
C PRO A 48 -3.24 16.53 -8.35
N ALA A 49 -2.04 16.50 -7.76
CA ALA A 49 -0.89 15.80 -8.35
C ALA A 49 -1.16 14.30 -8.54
N LEU A 50 -1.73 13.63 -7.53
CA LEU A 50 -2.06 12.21 -7.64
C LEU A 50 -3.09 11.94 -8.73
N CYS A 51 -4.15 12.75 -8.80
CA CYS A 51 -5.18 12.66 -9.84
C CYS A 51 -4.57 12.84 -11.23
N HIS A 52 -3.65 13.79 -11.40
CA HIS A 52 -2.95 13.99 -12.67
C HIS A 52 -2.05 12.81 -13.05
N ILE A 53 -1.23 12.32 -12.11
CA ILE A 53 -0.33 11.17 -12.33
C ILE A 53 -1.10 9.91 -12.74
N LEU A 54 -2.28 9.67 -12.17
CA LEU A 54 -3.11 8.50 -12.46
C LEU A 54 -3.99 8.69 -13.70
N GLY A 55 -4.61 9.86 -13.84
CA GLY A 55 -5.65 10.15 -14.81
C GLY A 55 -5.16 10.60 -16.18
N THR A 56 -4.02 11.29 -16.26
CA THR A 56 -3.56 11.88 -17.53
C THR A 56 -2.88 10.82 -18.40
N ALA A 57 -3.47 10.53 -19.56
CA ALA A 57 -2.87 9.68 -20.57
C ALA A 57 -1.74 10.43 -21.28
N THR A 58 -0.57 9.80 -21.39
CA THR A 58 0.55 10.29 -22.20
C THR A 58 0.66 9.46 -23.48
N PRO A 59 1.14 10.03 -24.60
CA PRO A 59 1.33 9.28 -25.84
C PRO A 59 2.32 8.13 -25.72
N SER A 60 3.29 8.22 -24.82
CA SER A 60 4.30 7.17 -24.56
C SER A 60 3.80 6.06 -23.65
N GLY A 61 2.65 6.24 -22.99
CA GLY A 61 2.18 5.34 -21.92
C GLY A 61 2.98 5.46 -20.62
N GLU A 62 3.88 6.44 -20.51
CA GLU A 62 4.53 6.80 -19.25
C GLU A 62 3.54 7.52 -18.31
N PRO A 63 3.75 7.46 -16.99
CA PRO A 63 2.91 8.22 -16.08
C PRO A 63 3.12 9.71 -16.31
N ALA A 64 2.04 10.49 -16.22
CA ALA A 64 2.14 11.94 -16.27
C ALA A 64 3.04 12.43 -15.12
N ARG A 65 3.92 13.38 -15.44
CA ARG A 65 4.93 13.88 -14.49
C ARG A 65 4.52 15.26 -13.99
N ILE A 66 4.63 15.44 -12.69
CA ILE A 66 4.51 16.76 -12.07
C ILE A 66 5.84 17.51 -12.20
N ASP A 67 5.79 18.84 -12.05
CA ASP A 67 7.00 19.63 -12.05
C ASP A 67 7.90 19.29 -10.84
N ALA A 68 9.21 19.43 -11.01
CA ALA A 68 10.19 19.12 -9.97
C ALA A 68 10.00 19.99 -8.72
N GLU A 69 9.57 21.25 -8.88
CA GLU A 69 9.27 22.15 -7.79
C GLU A 69 8.05 21.63 -6.99
N TYR A 70 6.97 21.24 -7.67
CA TYR A 70 5.79 20.69 -6.99
C TYR A 70 6.09 19.33 -6.34
N TYR A 71 6.90 18.47 -6.97
CA TYR A 71 7.39 17.23 -6.37
C TYR A 71 8.11 17.51 -5.04
N SER A 72 9.01 18.49 -5.01
CA SER A 72 9.76 18.88 -3.81
C SER A 72 8.84 19.38 -2.69
N HIS A 73 7.84 20.20 -3.04
CA HIS A 73 6.86 20.70 -2.08
C HIS A 73 5.98 19.58 -1.50
N ILE A 74 5.52 18.64 -2.32
CA ILE A 74 4.77 17.47 -1.82
C ILE A 74 5.62 16.65 -0.86
N TYR A 75 6.87 16.33 -1.24
CA TYR A 75 7.77 15.56 -0.39
C TYR A 75 8.01 16.26 0.96
N THR A 76 8.32 17.56 0.93
CA THR A 76 8.57 18.37 2.14
C THR A 76 7.33 18.46 3.02
N THR A 77 6.15 18.62 2.43
CA THR A 77 4.89 18.70 3.18
C THR A 77 4.57 17.37 3.85
N LEU A 78 4.73 16.24 3.16
CA LEU A 78 4.55 14.90 3.73
C LEU A 78 5.57 14.60 4.83
N TYR A 79 6.83 15.03 4.64
CA TYR A 79 7.86 14.96 5.66
C TYR A 79 7.42 15.72 6.92
N ASN A 80 7.08 17.00 6.77
CA ASN A 80 6.68 17.86 7.88
C ASN A 80 5.45 17.32 8.61
N LEU A 81 4.46 16.77 7.88
CA LEU A 81 3.29 16.12 8.45
C LEU A 81 3.68 14.91 9.31
N SER A 82 4.59 14.07 8.82
CA SER A 82 5.03 12.86 9.52
C SER A 82 5.93 13.16 10.73
N THR A 83 6.60 14.32 10.73
CA THR A 83 7.48 14.77 11.83
C THR A 83 6.81 15.74 12.81
N ALA A 84 5.63 16.27 12.46
CA ALA A 84 4.87 17.13 13.35
C ALA A 84 4.49 16.31 14.60
N ALA A 85 4.99 16.73 15.76
CA ALA A 85 4.72 16.02 17.01
C ALA A 85 3.21 16.03 17.30
N PRO A 86 2.57 14.89 17.56
CA PRO A 86 1.20 14.89 18.05
C PRO A 86 1.20 15.56 19.42
N ASN A 87 0.55 16.72 19.54
CA ASN A 87 0.13 17.31 20.81
C ASN A 87 1.24 17.46 21.87
N GLY A 88 2.45 17.86 21.48
CA GLY A 88 3.52 18.17 22.44
C GLY A 88 4.25 16.96 23.04
N ARG A 89 4.01 15.73 22.56
CA ARG A 89 4.91 14.60 22.84
C ARG A 89 6.13 14.71 21.92
N SER A 90 7.16 15.39 22.41
CA SER A 90 8.47 15.42 21.77
C SER A 90 8.99 13.99 21.63
N VAL A 91 8.92 13.42 20.43
CA VAL A 91 9.61 12.16 20.10
C VAL A 91 11.07 12.51 19.85
N SER A 92 11.76 12.98 20.89
CA SER A 92 13.21 13.13 20.87
C SER A 92 13.83 11.75 20.87
N GLY A 93 14.20 11.24 19.69
CA GLY A 93 14.82 9.93 19.61
C GLY A 93 15.14 9.44 18.20
N ALA A 94 15.91 10.21 17.42
CA ALA A 94 16.51 9.73 16.17
C ALA A 94 17.41 8.48 16.33
N ALA A 95 17.70 8.05 17.57
CA ALA A 95 18.45 6.84 17.90
C ALA A 95 17.58 5.61 18.28
N GLY A 96 16.24 5.73 18.36
CA GLY A 96 15.37 4.63 18.82
C GLY A 96 14.88 3.67 17.73
N HIS A 97 15.06 4.00 16.45
CA HIS A 97 14.35 3.33 15.34
C HIS A 97 14.90 1.96 14.94
N ALA A 98 16.11 1.58 15.38
CA ALA A 98 16.68 0.27 15.08
C ALA A 98 16.19 -0.87 16.00
N LEU A 99 15.51 -0.54 17.11
CA LEU A 99 15.07 -1.55 18.11
C LEU A 99 13.55 -1.69 18.22
N ALA A 100 12.75 -0.89 17.51
CA ALA A 100 11.28 -0.97 17.59
C ALA A 100 10.70 -2.33 17.10
N GLY A 101 11.40 -2.99 16.16
CA GLY A 101 11.03 -4.33 15.69
C GLY A 101 11.30 -5.45 16.71
N LEU A 102 12.20 -5.24 17.68
CA LEU A 102 12.45 -6.16 18.80
C LEU A 102 11.75 -5.72 20.09
N ALA A 103 11.37 -4.44 20.21
CA ALA A 103 10.60 -3.93 21.34
C ALA A 103 9.17 -4.49 21.38
N SER A 104 8.58 -4.85 20.23
CA SER A 104 7.28 -5.56 20.18
C SER A 104 7.37 -7.02 20.65
N LEU A 105 8.58 -7.55 20.85
CA LEU A 105 8.83 -8.84 21.51
C LEU A 105 9.26 -8.68 22.98
N ARG A 106 9.31 -7.45 23.54
CA ARG A 106 9.42 -7.24 25.00
C ARG A 106 8.09 -7.54 25.70
N LEU A 107 7.54 -8.73 25.48
CA LEU A 107 6.39 -9.26 26.21
C LEU A 107 6.74 -9.64 27.65
N PHE A 108 8.02 -9.59 28.06
CA PHE A 108 8.45 -9.94 29.41
C PHE A 108 9.61 -9.06 29.90
N SER A 109 9.38 -7.76 30.15
CA SER A 109 10.22 -7.04 31.11
C SER A 109 9.61 -7.17 32.52
N SER A 110 10.48 -7.45 33.49
CA SER A 110 10.21 -7.83 34.89
C SER A 110 9.15 -6.99 35.61
N PRO A 111 8.44 -7.57 36.60
CA PRO A 111 7.31 -6.93 37.25
C PRO A 111 7.76 -5.74 38.11
N PRO A 112 7.00 -4.64 38.17
CA PRO A 112 7.07 -3.76 39.32
C PRO A 112 6.60 -4.53 40.54
N SER A 113 7.51 -4.67 41.49
CA SER A 113 7.29 -5.19 42.83
C SER A 113 6.09 -4.49 43.51
N ASN A 114 5.22 -5.31 44.08
CA ASN A 114 4.21 -5.03 45.11
C ASN A 114 3.18 -3.92 44.88
N ASN A 115 1.97 -4.29 44.44
CA ASN A 115 0.76 -4.01 45.21
C ASN A 115 -0.48 -4.82 44.75
N THR A 116 -1.01 -5.60 45.69
CA THR A 116 -2.38 -6.10 45.85
C THR A 116 -3.30 -6.26 44.63
N GLY A 117 -3.41 -7.50 44.14
CA GLY A 117 -4.69 -8.20 44.00
C GLY A 117 -5.82 -7.50 43.22
N LYS A 118 -5.61 -7.13 41.96
CA LYS A 118 -6.68 -7.09 40.97
C LYS A 118 -6.20 -7.75 39.68
N GLN A 119 -6.78 -8.91 39.41
CA GLN A 119 -6.64 -9.67 38.18
C GLN A 119 -6.98 -8.75 37.01
N ARG A 120 -5.96 -8.23 36.30
CA ARG A 120 -6.18 -7.47 35.07
C ARG A 120 -6.58 -8.47 34.01
N ASP A 121 -7.86 -8.42 33.64
CA ASP A 121 -8.35 -9.01 32.40
C ASP A 121 -7.52 -8.45 31.25
N PHE A 122 -6.74 -9.31 30.60
CA PHE A 122 -6.04 -8.99 29.36
C PHE A 122 -7.06 -9.02 28.22
N GLY A 123 -7.94 -8.02 28.21
CA GLY A 123 -8.81 -7.74 27.07
C GLY A 123 -7.99 -7.49 25.79
N PRO A 124 -8.64 -7.57 24.62
CA PRO A 124 -7.99 -7.22 23.36
C PRO A 124 -7.39 -5.81 23.48
N PRO A 125 -6.19 -5.55 22.93
CA PRO A 125 -5.71 -4.18 22.82
C PRO A 125 -6.79 -3.40 22.05
N GLU A 126 -7.34 -2.36 22.69
CA GLU A 126 -8.30 -1.46 22.06
C GLU A 126 -7.73 -1.02 20.71
N SER A 127 -8.54 -1.15 19.65
CA SER A 127 -8.17 -0.78 18.28
C SER A 127 -7.74 0.68 18.13
N ASP A 128 -7.93 1.48 19.18
CA ASP A 128 -7.75 2.92 19.19
C ASP A 128 -6.26 3.33 19.30
N ALA A 129 -5.39 2.50 19.87
CA ALA A 129 -3.96 2.84 19.99
C ALA A 129 -3.20 2.81 18.65
N VAL A 130 -3.73 2.13 17.63
CA VAL A 130 -3.14 2.12 16.27
C VAL A 130 -3.66 3.28 15.44
N ALA A 131 -4.91 3.70 15.67
CA ALA A 131 -5.53 4.85 15.01
C ALA A 131 -4.89 6.19 15.39
N ASP A 132 -4.32 6.28 16.61
CA ASP A 132 -3.64 7.48 17.13
C ASP A 132 -2.27 7.77 16.50
N GLN A 133 -1.79 6.94 15.55
CA GLN A 133 -0.56 7.24 14.81
C GLN A 133 -0.86 8.20 13.66
N ILE A 134 -0.40 9.46 13.79
CA ILE A 134 -0.45 10.54 12.77
C ILE A 134 -0.26 10.04 11.33
N ASP A 135 0.65 9.07 11.15
CA ASP A 135 1.05 8.58 9.83
C ASP A 135 0.06 7.62 9.16
N TYR A 136 -1.00 7.18 9.86
CA TYR A 136 -2.03 6.31 9.30
C TYR A 136 -2.91 7.05 8.28
N GLY A 137 -3.17 8.34 8.55
CA GLY A 137 -4.02 9.20 7.72
C GLY A 137 -3.56 9.31 6.26
N PRO A 138 -2.30 9.70 5.97
CA PRO A 138 -1.79 9.77 4.60
C PRO A 138 -1.87 8.43 3.86
N TYR A 139 -1.65 7.31 4.55
CA TYR A 139 -1.74 5.98 3.95
C TYR A 139 -3.17 5.64 3.52
N LEU A 140 -4.16 5.88 4.39
CA LEU A 140 -5.58 5.67 4.06
C LEU A 140 -6.06 6.57 2.93
N ARG A 141 -5.66 7.85 2.95
CA ARG A 141 -6.00 8.80 1.89
C ARG A 141 -5.42 8.36 0.55
N LEU A 142 -4.19 7.83 0.56
CA LEU A 142 -3.56 7.27 -0.64
C LEU A 142 -4.28 6.01 -1.15
N GLU A 143 -4.66 5.11 -0.24
CA GLU A 143 -5.48 3.94 -0.59
C GLU A 143 -6.79 4.36 -1.27
N ASP A 144 -7.46 5.35 -0.70
CA ASP A 144 -8.73 5.88 -1.19
C ASP A 144 -8.59 6.55 -2.57
N THR A 145 -7.48 7.23 -2.83
CA THR A 145 -7.17 7.74 -4.18
C THR A 145 -6.97 6.61 -5.20
N PHE A 146 -6.21 5.57 -4.86
CA PHE A 146 -6.04 4.40 -5.73
C PHE A 146 -7.37 3.70 -5.99
N ARG A 147 -8.19 3.53 -4.94
CA ARG A 147 -9.52 2.93 -5.01
C ARG A 147 -10.43 3.66 -5.98
N ARG A 148 -10.59 4.98 -5.80
CA ARG A 148 -11.44 5.81 -6.68
C ARG A 148 -10.99 5.77 -8.13
N HIS A 149 -9.68 5.81 -8.37
CA HIS A 149 -9.16 5.76 -9.73
C HIS A 149 -9.40 4.38 -10.38
N ALA A 150 -9.13 3.29 -9.65
CA ALA A 150 -9.40 1.94 -10.13
C ALA A 150 -10.89 1.71 -10.43
N GLN A 151 -11.79 2.19 -9.56
CA GLN A 151 -13.23 2.16 -9.80
C GLN A 151 -13.61 2.93 -11.07
N SER A 152 -13.07 4.14 -11.24
CA SER A 152 -13.31 4.94 -12.46
C SER A 152 -12.86 4.22 -13.73
N VAL A 153 -11.77 3.43 -13.69
CA VAL A 153 -11.37 2.60 -14.82
C VAL A 153 -12.42 1.53 -15.15
N LEU A 154 -12.99 0.88 -14.13
CA LEU A 154 -14.05 -0.11 -14.34
C LEU A 154 -15.33 0.54 -14.88
N ASP A 155 -15.71 1.71 -14.36
CA ASP A 155 -16.92 2.44 -14.79
C ASP A 155 -16.84 2.88 -16.27
N ASN A 156 -15.62 3.14 -16.76
CA ASN A 156 -15.36 3.52 -18.15
C ASN A 156 -15.01 2.33 -19.07
N ALA A 157 -15.14 1.10 -18.57
CA ALA A 157 -14.78 -0.09 -19.34
C ALA A 157 -15.77 -0.34 -20.49
N PRO A 158 -15.29 -0.74 -21.68
CA PRO A 158 -16.17 -1.04 -22.80
C PRO A 158 -17.02 -2.29 -22.53
N GLY A 159 -18.26 -2.31 -23.02
CA GLY A 159 -19.17 -3.45 -22.84
C GLY A 159 -18.83 -4.69 -23.69
N ASN A 160 -17.92 -4.58 -24.67
CA ASN A 160 -17.52 -5.68 -25.55
C ASN A 160 -16.30 -6.42 -24.99
N ASP A 161 -16.37 -7.74 -24.84
CA ASP A 161 -15.31 -8.59 -24.28
C ASP A 161 -13.94 -8.43 -24.95
N SER A 162 -13.91 -8.34 -26.29
CA SER A 162 -12.64 -8.29 -27.02
C SER A 162 -11.91 -6.97 -26.75
N GLN A 163 -12.64 -5.86 -26.78
CA GLN A 163 -12.12 -4.53 -26.47
C GLN A 163 -11.80 -4.38 -24.99
N LEU A 164 -12.54 -5.07 -24.12
CA LEU A 164 -12.35 -5.01 -22.68
C LEU A 164 -10.97 -5.53 -22.26
N ILE A 165 -10.52 -6.64 -22.83
CA ILE A 165 -9.21 -7.21 -22.50
C ILE A 165 -8.08 -6.22 -22.85
N ASP A 166 -8.12 -5.69 -24.07
CA ASP A 166 -7.10 -4.73 -24.54
C ASP A 166 -7.16 -3.43 -23.73
N TYR A 167 -8.37 -2.95 -23.42
CA TYR A 167 -8.59 -1.82 -22.54
C TYR A 167 -7.97 -2.06 -21.17
N LEU A 168 -8.33 -3.14 -20.47
CA LEU A 168 -7.84 -3.43 -19.13
C LEU A 168 -6.31 -3.57 -19.09
N LEU A 169 -5.71 -4.20 -20.09
CA LEU A 169 -4.25 -4.32 -20.18
C LEU A 169 -3.57 -2.96 -20.33
N ALA A 170 -4.09 -2.10 -21.20
CA ALA A 170 -3.55 -0.75 -21.40
C ALA A 170 -3.70 0.11 -20.14
N GLN A 171 -4.87 0.03 -19.48
CA GLN A 171 -5.15 0.78 -18.25
C GLN A 171 -4.30 0.27 -17.08
N TYR A 172 -4.14 -1.04 -16.94
CA TYR A 172 -3.30 -1.66 -15.92
C TYR A 172 -1.83 -1.24 -16.04
N GLU A 173 -1.27 -1.30 -17.25
CA GLU A 173 0.13 -0.90 -17.48
C GLU A 173 0.37 0.55 -17.09
N ARG A 174 -0.55 1.45 -17.46
CA ARG A 174 -0.49 2.86 -17.06
C ARG A 174 -0.60 3.00 -15.54
N TYR A 175 -1.60 2.38 -14.94
CA TYR A 175 -1.84 2.42 -13.50
C TYR A 175 -0.65 1.91 -12.68
N ASN A 176 -0.04 0.80 -13.09
CA ASN A 176 1.13 0.20 -12.44
C ASN A 176 2.36 1.13 -12.51
N ARG A 177 2.61 1.77 -13.66
CA ARG A 177 3.71 2.75 -13.80
C ARG A 177 3.45 4.00 -12.96
N SER A 178 2.21 4.49 -12.91
CA SER A 178 1.80 5.59 -12.05
C SER A 178 1.98 5.25 -10.56
N ALA A 179 1.60 4.04 -10.14
CA ALA A 179 1.82 3.56 -8.77
C ALA A 179 3.31 3.51 -8.41
N ALA A 180 4.18 3.06 -9.32
CA ALA A 180 5.63 3.07 -9.11
C ALA A 180 6.18 4.50 -8.97
N TYR A 181 5.68 5.46 -9.74
CA TYR A 181 6.06 6.88 -9.61
C TYR A 181 5.59 7.46 -8.27
N ILE A 182 4.33 7.23 -7.89
CA ILE A 182 3.76 7.65 -6.61
C ILE A 182 4.53 7.04 -5.43
N SER A 183 4.95 5.77 -5.54
CA SER A 183 5.75 5.13 -4.49
C SER A 183 7.09 5.84 -4.24
N ARG A 184 7.68 6.50 -5.25
CA ARG A 184 8.90 7.30 -5.08
C ARG A 184 8.58 8.63 -4.39
N LEU A 185 7.49 9.28 -4.81
CA LEU A 185 6.97 10.51 -4.20
C LEU A 185 6.66 10.30 -2.71
N PHE A 186 6.11 9.14 -2.34
CA PHE A 186 5.77 8.74 -0.97
C PHE A 186 6.85 7.89 -0.30
N SER A 187 8.11 8.02 -0.72
CA SER A 187 9.21 7.21 -0.17
C SER A 187 9.43 7.45 1.33
N TYR A 188 9.13 8.64 1.85
CA TYR A 188 9.19 8.94 3.28
C TYR A 188 8.17 8.11 4.08
N LEU A 189 6.90 8.12 3.64
CA LEU A 189 5.82 7.30 4.23
C LEU A 189 6.21 5.82 4.24
N HIS A 190 6.79 5.31 3.14
CA HIS A 190 7.25 3.93 3.09
C HIS A 190 8.33 3.64 4.14
N ARG A 191 9.35 4.49 4.26
CA ARG A 191 10.48 4.26 5.18
C ARG A 191 10.09 4.32 6.65
N HIS A 192 9.24 5.25 7.03
CA HIS A 192 8.97 5.54 8.45
C HIS A 192 7.68 4.91 8.95
N PHE A 193 6.63 4.89 8.13
CA PHE A 193 5.35 4.31 8.52
C PHE A 193 5.22 2.85 8.09
N VAL A 194 5.31 2.56 6.79
CA VAL A 194 5.03 1.19 6.28
C VAL A 194 6.00 0.18 6.90
N LYS A 195 7.31 0.45 6.88
CA LYS A 195 8.30 -0.45 7.50
C LYS A 195 8.08 -0.64 9.00
N ARG A 196 7.72 0.42 9.73
CA ARG A 196 7.43 0.35 11.17
C ARG A 196 6.19 -0.51 11.44
N MET A 197 5.11 -0.29 10.68
CA MET A 197 3.86 -1.05 10.83
C MET A 197 4.03 -2.52 10.47
N VAL A 198 4.80 -2.82 9.42
CA VAL A 198 5.16 -4.20 9.06
C VAL A 198 5.98 -4.85 10.19
N ALA A 199 6.98 -4.15 10.73
CA ALA A 199 7.78 -4.65 11.86
C ALA A 199 6.95 -4.84 13.15
N ALA A 200 5.89 -4.04 13.33
CA ALA A 200 4.92 -4.18 14.43
C ALA A 200 3.87 -5.29 14.19
N GLY A 201 3.94 -6.03 13.07
CA GLY A 201 3.06 -7.17 12.78
C GLY A 201 1.79 -6.83 12.01
N HIS A 202 1.62 -5.59 11.55
CA HIS A 202 0.51 -5.18 10.70
C HIS A 202 0.75 -5.46 9.20
N GLY A 203 1.85 -6.14 8.85
CA GLY A 203 2.19 -6.49 7.48
C GLY A 203 1.27 -7.54 6.86
N TRP A 204 1.52 -7.86 5.58
CA TRP A 204 0.78 -8.93 4.87
C TRP A 204 0.95 -10.31 5.52
N LEU A 205 2.13 -10.56 6.09
CA LEU A 205 2.42 -11.72 6.91
C LEU A 205 2.27 -11.32 8.37
N ASP A 206 1.33 -11.94 9.06
CA ASP A 206 1.16 -11.78 10.50
C ASP A 206 2.44 -12.30 11.19
N THR A 207 3.19 -11.39 11.83
CA THR A 207 4.53 -11.69 12.36
C THR A 207 4.50 -12.65 13.53
N ALA A 208 3.33 -12.95 14.10
CA ALA A 208 3.13 -14.14 14.89
C ALA A 208 1.64 -14.23 15.23
N PRO A 209 0.83 -15.04 14.50
CA PRO A 209 -0.54 -15.26 14.91
C PRO A 209 -0.52 -15.70 16.36
N ARG A 210 -1.22 -14.97 17.21
CA ARG A 210 -1.20 -15.12 18.68
C ARG A 210 -1.41 -16.57 19.10
N GLU A 211 -2.16 -17.32 18.31
CA GLU A 211 -2.36 -18.77 18.42
C GLU A 211 -1.05 -19.58 18.34
N THR A 212 -0.12 -19.19 17.48
CA THR A 212 1.19 -19.83 17.30
C THR A 212 2.08 -19.58 18.50
N ILE A 213 2.13 -18.35 19.01
CA ILE A 213 2.82 -18.04 20.26
C ILE A 213 2.19 -18.85 21.40
N ASN A 214 0.85 -18.83 21.49
CA ASN A 214 0.14 -19.58 22.51
C ASN A 214 0.38 -21.10 22.41
N GLN A 215 0.47 -21.67 21.22
CA GLN A 215 0.78 -23.09 20.99
C GLN A 215 2.24 -23.41 21.35
N LEU A 216 3.19 -22.55 20.97
CA LEU A 216 4.60 -22.68 21.34
C LEU A 216 4.82 -22.55 22.86
N VAL A 217 4.02 -21.72 23.53
CA VAL A 217 4.06 -21.54 24.99
C VAL A 217 3.33 -22.68 25.72
N ARG A 218 2.22 -23.19 25.16
CA ARG A 218 1.42 -24.27 25.77
C ARG A 218 1.95 -25.67 25.51
N SER A 219 2.75 -25.88 24.47
CA SER A 219 3.37 -27.18 24.22
C SER A 219 4.26 -27.56 25.41
N PRO A 220 3.88 -28.58 26.20
CA PRO A 220 4.48 -28.84 27.50
C PRO A 220 5.90 -29.37 27.30
N PRO A 221 6.95 -28.61 27.62
CA PRO A 221 8.28 -29.14 27.49
C PRO A 221 8.69 -29.77 28.82
N ILE A 222 9.54 -30.81 28.75
CA ILE A 222 10.23 -31.39 29.91
C ILE A 222 11.09 -30.31 30.64
N ARG A 223 11.41 -29.20 29.95
CA ARG A 223 12.18 -28.05 30.44
C ARG A 223 11.68 -26.75 29.79
N ARG A 224 11.47 -25.68 30.58
CA ARG A 224 11.10 -24.35 30.04
C ARG A 224 12.17 -23.87 29.04
N PRO A 225 11.81 -23.59 27.76
CA PRO A 225 12.75 -23.09 26.77
C PRO A 225 13.28 -21.71 27.20
N SER A 226 14.52 -21.41 26.84
CA SER A 226 15.07 -20.07 27.05
C SER A 226 14.35 -19.05 26.16
N GLU A 227 14.36 -17.77 26.54
CA GLU A 227 13.76 -16.68 25.75
C GLU A 227 14.32 -16.67 24.32
N ARG A 228 15.64 -16.84 24.18
CA ARG A 228 16.32 -16.94 22.89
C ARG A 228 15.85 -18.12 22.04
N GLU A 229 15.60 -19.27 22.64
CA GLU A 229 15.05 -20.43 21.91
C GLU A 229 13.62 -20.16 21.44
N LEU A 230 12.81 -19.45 22.22
CA LEU A 230 11.46 -19.08 21.83
C LEU A 230 11.48 -18.09 20.66
N GLU A 231 12.33 -17.07 20.71
CA GLU A 231 12.54 -16.12 19.62
C GLU A 231 12.98 -16.83 18.33
N GLU A 232 13.93 -17.75 18.42
CA GLU A 232 14.40 -18.52 17.27
C GLU A 232 13.30 -19.42 16.69
N ARG A 233 12.48 -20.06 17.54
CA ARG A 233 11.31 -20.84 17.10
C ARG A 233 10.29 -19.97 16.38
N ILE A 234 9.99 -18.79 16.93
CA ILE A 234 9.08 -17.82 16.31
C ILE A 234 9.65 -17.38 14.95
N ALA A 235 10.92 -16.98 14.88
CA ALA A 235 11.57 -16.56 13.64
C ALA A 235 11.56 -17.66 12.56
N ASN A 236 11.85 -18.91 12.95
CA ASN A 236 11.82 -20.06 12.04
C ASN A 236 10.41 -20.37 11.53
N GLU A 237 9.40 -20.23 12.38
CA GLU A 237 8.00 -20.43 12.00
C GLU A 237 7.52 -19.32 11.04
N ILE A 238 7.83 -18.05 11.32
CA ILE A 238 7.54 -16.92 10.41
C ILE A 238 8.20 -17.17 9.05
N LYS A 239 9.49 -17.57 9.05
CA LYS A 239 10.23 -17.87 7.82
C LYS A 239 9.57 -19.00 7.04
N THR A 240 9.15 -20.06 7.73
CA THR A 240 8.48 -21.21 7.12
C THR A 240 7.15 -20.80 6.48
N ARG A 241 6.33 -20.02 7.19
CA ARG A 241 5.05 -19.48 6.65
C ARG A 241 5.27 -18.56 5.46
N ARG A 242 6.25 -17.66 5.55
CA ARG A 242 6.64 -16.80 4.42
C ARG A 242 6.96 -17.66 3.20
N LEU A 243 7.79 -18.69 3.36
CA LEU A 243 8.14 -19.61 2.25
C LEU A 243 6.92 -20.35 1.69
N VAL A 244 6.01 -20.82 2.54
CA VAL A 244 4.77 -21.48 2.11
C VAL A 244 3.89 -20.53 1.30
N GLU A 245 3.74 -19.27 1.73
CA GLU A 245 3.00 -18.27 0.96
C GLU A 245 3.69 -17.90 -0.35
N LEU A 246 5.00 -17.65 -0.34
CA LEU A 246 5.76 -17.30 -1.54
C LEU A 246 5.72 -18.42 -2.60
N LYS A 247 5.76 -19.69 -2.17
CA LYS A 247 5.63 -20.85 -3.09
C LYS A 247 4.33 -20.81 -3.89
N LYS A 248 3.24 -20.31 -3.31
CA LYS A 248 1.96 -20.15 -4.01
C LYS A 248 2.00 -19.10 -5.13
N TRP A 249 3.02 -18.24 -5.13
CA TRP A 249 3.28 -17.21 -6.14
C TRP A 249 4.41 -17.60 -7.11
N GLY A 250 4.84 -18.87 -7.09
CA GLY A 250 5.87 -19.40 -7.98
C GLY A 250 7.30 -19.15 -7.50
N TYR A 251 7.50 -18.80 -6.23
CA TYR A 251 8.83 -18.81 -5.64
C TYR A 251 9.32 -20.25 -5.47
N THR A 252 10.44 -20.57 -6.09
CA THR A 252 11.18 -21.82 -5.87
C THR A 252 12.41 -21.52 -5.03
N GLN A 253 12.53 -22.19 -3.89
CA GLN A 253 13.71 -22.08 -3.03
C GLN A 253 14.93 -22.61 -3.80
N GLY A 254 15.84 -21.72 -4.18
CA GLY A 254 16.98 -22.02 -5.04
C GLY A 254 18.24 -21.24 -4.66
N SER A 255 19.30 -21.40 -5.45
CA SER A 255 20.60 -20.75 -5.23
C SER A 255 20.46 -19.22 -5.10
N ASN A 256 21.37 -18.59 -4.34
CA ASN A 256 21.43 -17.14 -4.07
C ASN A 256 21.84 -16.33 -5.31
N THR A 257 21.12 -16.51 -6.41
CA THR A 257 21.32 -15.83 -7.69
C THR A 257 20.51 -14.54 -7.72
N ALA A 258 20.95 -13.55 -8.50
CA ALA A 258 20.19 -12.31 -8.70
C ALA A 258 18.76 -12.58 -9.18
N ARG A 259 18.60 -13.55 -10.10
CA ARG A 259 17.29 -14.00 -10.59
C ARG A 259 16.39 -14.57 -9.49
N SER A 260 16.94 -15.32 -8.53
CA SER A 260 16.15 -15.85 -7.42
C SER A 260 15.66 -14.75 -6.47
N ARG A 261 16.47 -13.72 -6.23
CA ARG A 261 16.06 -12.53 -5.46
C ARG A 261 14.96 -11.74 -6.15
N GLU A 262 15.02 -11.61 -7.47
CA GLU A 262 13.96 -10.97 -8.27
C GLU A 262 12.65 -11.78 -8.21
N ILE A 263 12.71 -13.10 -8.35
CA ILE A 263 11.54 -13.98 -8.22
C ILE A 263 10.95 -13.90 -6.81
N GLU A 264 11.79 -13.84 -5.77
CA GLU A 264 11.36 -13.64 -4.39
C GLU A 264 10.63 -12.30 -4.21
N ALA A 265 11.23 -11.20 -4.66
CA ALA A 265 10.64 -9.87 -4.56
C ALA A 265 9.31 -9.78 -5.32
N MET A 266 9.23 -10.40 -6.50
CA MET A 266 7.98 -10.46 -7.26
C MET A 266 6.92 -11.30 -6.54
N ALA A 267 7.29 -12.45 -5.99
CA ALA A 267 6.37 -13.29 -5.22
C ALA A 267 5.86 -12.59 -3.95
N GLU A 268 6.72 -11.83 -3.28
CA GLU A 268 6.36 -11.03 -2.10
C GLU A 268 5.40 -9.90 -2.47
N ALA A 269 5.69 -9.14 -3.53
CA ALA A 269 4.78 -8.11 -4.04
C ALA A 269 3.39 -8.69 -4.42
N CYS A 270 3.36 -9.89 -5.02
CA CYS A 270 2.10 -10.57 -5.32
C CYS A 270 1.35 -10.98 -4.04
N ALA A 271 2.05 -11.49 -3.02
CA ALA A 271 1.45 -11.85 -1.73
C ALA A 271 0.90 -10.62 -0.98
N GLU A 272 1.62 -9.50 -1.04
CA GLU A 272 1.19 -8.22 -0.51
C GLU A 272 -0.05 -7.68 -1.23
N ALA A 273 -0.05 -7.66 -2.56
CA ALA A 273 -1.23 -7.27 -3.34
C ALA A 273 -2.41 -8.21 -3.07
N ALA A 274 -2.13 -9.49 -2.80
CA ALA A 274 -3.14 -10.48 -2.46
C ALA A 274 -3.70 -10.33 -1.03
N SER A 275 -3.05 -9.54 -0.18
CA SER A 275 -3.44 -9.43 1.23
C SER A 275 -4.84 -8.80 1.39
N PRO A 276 -5.51 -9.07 2.53
CA PRO A 276 -6.70 -8.34 2.96
C PRO A 276 -6.47 -6.82 3.13
N PRO A 277 -7.52 -5.98 3.04
CA PRO A 277 -7.39 -4.52 3.14
C PRO A 277 -6.92 -4.02 4.51
N ASP A 278 -7.09 -4.79 5.59
CA ASP A 278 -6.61 -4.46 6.94
C ASP A 278 -5.09 -4.55 7.09
N LYS A 279 -4.38 -5.12 6.11
CA LYS A 279 -2.93 -5.25 6.14
C LYS A 279 -2.22 -4.03 5.58
N ILE A 280 -1.10 -3.65 6.18
CA ILE A 280 -0.20 -2.62 5.71
C ILE A 280 0.81 -3.23 4.75
N VAL A 281 0.83 -2.70 3.53
CA VAL A 281 1.69 -3.14 2.44
C VAL A 281 2.40 -1.95 1.78
N PRO A 282 3.52 -2.17 1.05
CA PRO A 282 4.16 -1.16 0.23
C PRO A 282 3.20 -0.46 -0.74
N VAL A 283 3.48 0.81 -1.08
CA VAL A 283 2.59 1.66 -1.89
C VAL A 283 2.24 1.05 -3.25
N VAL A 284 3.20 0.40 -3.91
CA VAL A 284 2.94 -0.28 -5.19
C VAL A 284 1.97 -1.45 -4.99
N SER A 285 2.23 -2.30 -3.99
CA SER A 285 1.37 -3.44 -3.65
C SER A 285 -0.03 -2.99 -3.19
N LEU A 286 -0.13 -1.84 -2.50
CA LEU A 286 -1.40 -1.20 -2.13
C LEU A 286 -2.21 -0.82 -3.38
N ALA A 287 -1.57 -0.19 -4.36
CA ALA A 287 -2.23 0.17 -5.61
C ALA A 287 -2.72 -1.07 -6.37
N LEU A 288 -1.88 -2.10 -6.48
CA LEU A 288 -2.22 -3.38 -7.14
C LEU A 288 -3.33 -4.14 -6.40
N ARG A 289 -3.35 -4.07 -5.06
CA ARG A 289 -4.46 -4.57 -4.23
C ARG A 289 -5.77 -3.86 -4.56
N GLN A 290 -5.77 -2.53 -4.68
CA GLN A 290 -6.97 -1.78 -5.06
C GLN A 290 -7.42 -2.10 -6.49
N TRP A 291 -6.49 -2.29 -7.43
CA TRP A 291 -6.82 -2.75 -8.78
C TRP A 291 -7.53 -4.11 -8.75
N ARG A 292 -7.02 -5.07 -7.97
CA ARG A 292 -7.67 -6.36 -7.79
C ARG A 292 -9.10 -6.19 -7.27
N ILE A 293 -9.27 -5.47 -6.16
CA ILE A 293 -10.56 -5.37 -5.46
C ILE A 293 -11.58 -4.57 -6.28
N GLN A 294 -11.18 -3.48 -6.92
CA GLN A 294 -12.11 -2.57 -7.60
C GLN A 294 -12.33 -2.91 -9.07
N VAL A 295 -11.39 -3.62 -9.72
CA VAL A 295 -11.50 -3.95 -11.15
C VAL A 295 -11.68 -5.45 -11.34
N LEU A 296 -10.79 -6.28 -10.81
CA LEU A 296 -10.75 -7.71 -11.16
C LEU A 296 -11.82 -8.54 -10.43
N GLU A 297 -12.10 -8.25 -9.17
CA GLU A 297 -13.09 -8.97 -8.36
C GLU A 297 -14.54 -8.72 -8.82
N PRO A 298 -14.99 -7.47 -9.10
CA PRO A 298 -16.36 -7.21 -9.57
C PRO A 298 -16.61 -7.83 -10.94
N LEU A 299 -15.60 -7.83 -11.80
CA LEU A 299 -15.59 -8.57 -13.06
C LEU A 299 -15.87 -10.08 -12.84
N GLY A 300 -15.39 -10.67 -11.74
CA GLY A 300 -15.70 -12.06 -11.41
C GLY A 300 -17.12 -12.31 -10.88
N ALA A 301 -17.74 -11.28 -10.28
CA ALA A 301 -19.04 -11.34 -9.61
C ALA A 301 -20.20 -11.01 -10.55
N ASP A 302 -20.07 -9.94 -11.32
CA ASP A 302 -21.08 -9.51 -12.26
C ASP A 302 -21.09 -10.43 -13.46
N SER A 303 -22.25 -11.05 -13.73
CA SER A 303 -22.50 -11.86 -14.93
C SER A 303 -22.38 -11.08 -16.26
N ARG A 304 -22.01 -9.80 -16.20
CA ARG A 304 -21.76 -8.90 -17.34
C ARG A 304 -20.52 -9.29 -18.10
N LEU A 305 -19.56 -9.95 -17.45
CA LEU A 305 -18.48 -10.58 -18.18
C LEU A 305 -18.97 -11.87 -18.81
N SER A 306 -18.81 -11.91 -20.13
CA SER A 306 -18.96 -13.14 -20.88
C SER A 306 -18.23 -14.28 -20.21
N LYS A 307 -18.83 -15.46 -20.34
CA LYS A 307 -18.24 -16.75 -19.96
C LYS A 307 -16.79 -16.85 -20.43
N THR A 308 -16.37 -16.10 -21.45
CA THR A 308 -15.01 -15.97 -21.96
C THR A 308 -14.02 -15.33 -20.97
N VAL A 309 -14.30 -14.17 -20.36
CA VAL A 309 -13.37 -13.56 -19.38
C VAL A 309 -13.34 -14.37 -18.09
N LEU A 310 -14.51 -14.84 -17.66
CA LEU A 310 -14.59 -15.82 -16.60
C LEU A 310 -13.88 -17.14 -16.97
N ALA A 311 -13.87 -17.59 -18.22
CA ALA A 311 -13.11 -18.77 -18.66
C ALA A 311 -11.61 -18.50 -18.73
N LEU A 312 -11.19 -17.28 -19.07
CA LEU A 312 -9.79 -16.84 -19.00
C LEU A 312 -9.30 -16.84 -17.54
N VAL A 313 -10.12 -16.35 -16.61
CA VAL A 313 -9.78 -16.36 -15.17
C VAL A 313 -9.96 -17.76 -14.54
N ARG A 314 -10.90 -18.60 -15.04
CA ARG A 314 -11.26 -19.92 -14.46
C ARG A 314 -10.60 -21.14 -15.11
N ARG A 315 -9.96 -21.05 -16.28
CA ARG A 315 -9.27 -22.22 -16.87
C ARG A 315 -7.82 -22.31 -16.38
N PRO A 316 -7.30 -23.53 -16.11
CA PRO A 316 -5.87 -23.72 -15.94
C PRO A 316 -5.18 -23.22 -17.22
N VAL A 317 -4.08 -22.49 -17.04
CA VAL A 317 -3.22 -21.88 -18.06
C VAL A 317 -3.15 -22.78 -19.30
N SER A 318 -4.00 -22.48 -20.27
CA SER A 318 -4.07 -23.11 -21.59
C SER A 318 -3.77 -22.00 -22.58
N ASP A 319 -3.13 -22.36 -23.70
CA ASP A 319 -2.40 -21.56 -24.69
C ASP A 319 -3.10 -20.32 -25.31
N LYS A 320 -4.25 -19.88 -24.79
CA LYS A 320 -5.08 -18.79 -25.34
C LYS A 320 -5.11 -17.50 -24.51
N ILE A 321 -4.56 -17.46 -23.29
CA ILE A 321 -4.51 -16.20 -22.52
C ILE A 321 -3.25 -15.43 -22.92
N PRO A 322 -3.35 -14.16 -23.35
CA PRO A 322 -2.18 -13.33 -23.56
C PRO A 322 -1.29 -13.33 -22.32
N GLU A 323 0.00 -13.60 -22.50
CA GLU A 323 0.97 -13.68 -21.40
C GLU A 323 0.97 -12.40 -20.53
N LYS A 324 0.71 -11.25 -21.15
CA LYS A 324 0.54 -9.96 -20.46
C LYS A 324 -0.61 -9.98 -19.44
N MET A 325 -1.75 -10.58 -19.78
CA MET A 325 -2.90 -10.72 -18.88
C MET A 325 -2.55 -11.65 -17.71
N GLN A 326 -1.84 -12.75 -17.96
CA GLN A 326 -1.38 -13.63 -16.88
C GLN A 326 -0.44 -12.88 -15.92
N ARG A 327 0.49 -12.08 -16.46
CA ARG A 327 1.38 -11.24 -15.66
C ARG A 327 0.62 -10.22 -14.81
N MET A 328 -0.37 -9.55 -15.40
CA MET A 328 -1.25 -8.62 -14.69
C MET A 328 -2.03 -9.29 -13.55
N LEU A 329 -2.69 -10.42 -13.82
CA LEU A 329 -3.45 -11.14 -12.79
C LEU A 329 -2.53 -11.56 -11.64
N LYS A 330 -1.34 -12.08 -11.97
CA LYS A 330 -0.36 -12.52 -10.99
C LYS A 330 0.12 -11.36 -10.11
N SER A 331 0.52 -10.23 -10.70
CA SER A 331 1.01 -9.06 -9.95
C SER A 331 -0.06 -8.42 -9.07
N CYS A 332 -1.33 -8.50 -9.47
CA CYS A 332 -2.47 -8.05 -8.66
C CYS A 332 -2.83 -9.05 -7.53
N GLY A 333 -2.04 -10.10 -7.32
CA GLY A 333 -2.33 -11.08 -6.29
C GLY A 333 -3.58 -11.90 -6.58
N VAL A 334 -3.89 -12.17 -7.86
CA VAL A 334 -4.94 -13.10 -8.27
C VAL A 334 -4.30 -14.45 -8.60
N ARG A 335 -4.58 -15.48 -7.79
CA ARG A 335 -4.10 -16.83 -8.13
C ARG A 335 -4.96 -17.45 -9.22
N GLY A 336 -4.33 -18.22 -10.11
CA GLY A 336 -5.05 -19.10 -11.05
C GLY A 336 -5.99 -20.11 -10.36
N VAL A 337 -5.77 -20.37 -9.06
CA VAL A 337 -6.55 -21.30 -8.22
C VAL A 337 -7.26 -20.61 -7.04
N ASP A 338 -7.28 -19.27 -6.97
CA ASP A 338 -7.66 -18.55 -5.74
C ASP A 338 -9.11 -18.81 -5.26
N PRO A 339 -9.38 -18.73 -3.94
CA PRO A 339 -10.70 -18.81 -3.35
C PRO A 339 -11.62 -17.66 -3.72
N ALA A 340 -11.24 -16.66 -4.52
CA ALA A 340 -12.25 -15.87 -5.25
C ALA A 340 -13.20 -16.82 -6.01
N ARG A 341 -12.72 -18.00 -6.47
CA ARG A 341 -13.54 -19.13 -6.96
C ARG A 341 -14.51 -19.76 -5.94
N LYS A 342 -14.23 -19.69 -4.63
CA LYS A 342 -15.05 -20.25 -3.53
C LYS A 342 -15.90 -19.20 -2.83
N THR A 343 -15.37 -17.99 -2.62
CA THR A 343 -16.07 -16.82 -2.07
C THR A 343 -17.15 -16.36 -3.04
N LEU A 344 -16.89 -16.31 -4.36
CA LEU A 344 -17.94 -16.10 -5.37
C LEU A 344 -18.99 -17.21 -5.34
N LYS A 345 -18.61 -18.49 -5.14
CA LYS A 345 -19.59 -19.58 -4.96
C LYS A 345 -20.43 -19.43 -3.68
N ARG A 346 -19.91 -18.85 -2.60
CA ARG A 346 -20.68 -18.57 -1.38
C ARG A 346 -21.63 -17.37 -1.54
N TYR A 347 -21.23 -16.34 -2.29
CA TYR A 347 -22.11 -15.20 -2.58
C TYR A 347 -23.14 -15.49 -3.68
N LEU A 348 -22.89 -16.46 -4.56
CA LEU A 348 -23.80 -16.90 -5.63
C LEU A 348 -24.72 -18.08 -5.24
N GLN A 349 -24.52 -18.70 -4.09
CA GLN A 349 -25.51 -19.58 -3.50
C GLN A 349 -26.49 -18.70 -2.73
N SER A 350 -27.65 -18.42 -3.32
CA SER A 350 -28.75 -17.81 -2.59
C SER A 350 -29.01 -18.61 -1.30
N PRO A 351 -29.28 -17.95 -0.16
CA PRO A 351 -29.77 -18.66 1.01
C PRO A 351 -31.02 -19.45 0.58
N LYS A 352 -31.03 -20.75 0.89
CA LYS A 352 -32.19 -21.60 0.69
C LYS A 352 -33.32 -21.18 1.61
#